data_AF-A0AAW7PPJ4-F1
#
_entry.id   AF-A0AAW7PPJ4-F1
#
_cell.length_a   1.000
_cell.length_b   1.000
_cell.length_c   1.000
_cell.angle_alpha   90.00
_cell.angle_beta   90.00
_cell.angle_gamma   90.00
#
_symmetry.space_group_name_H-M   'P 1'
#
loop_
_entity.id
_entity.type
_entity.pdbx_description
1 polymer ?
#
loop_
_entity_poly.entity_id
_entity_poly.type
_entity_poly.pdbx_seq_one_letter_code
_entity_poly.pdbx_strand_id
1 'polypeptide(L)'
;MFKIKLNKNSEIHDFYQEEGCFGYIRINDFHEKFFSPMEFWSREEYLKNWYQELNKLLNGFPCAKLITRMYNPEYSNFIQAWVLYRIDDKIFIHEQIFFLDEWTKPFLLEELYSKKLNRETHSENGEKISEWEINILDIKKYLEQMYKTDK
;
A
#
# COMPACT_ATOMS: atom_id res chain seq x y z
N MET A 1 11.83 10.53 5.58
CA MET A 1 12.15 9.86 4.29
C MET A 1 11.18 8.72 4.04
N PHE A 2 10.65 8.60 2.83
CA PHE A 2 9.74 7.52 2.42
C PHE A 2 10.25 6.79 1.18
N LYS A 3 10.07 5.47 1.11
CA LYS A 3 10.40 4.66 -0.06
C LYS A 3 9.61 3.36 -0.02
N ILE A 4 9.02 2.95 -1.13
CA ILE A 4 8.46 1.61 -1.33
C ILE A 4 9.03 1.05 -2.64
N LYS A 5 9.39 -0.22 -2.69
CA LYS A 5 9.93 -0.83 -3.92
C LYS A 5 9.49 -2.28 -4.05
N LEU A 6 9.44 -2.74 -5.28
CA LEU A 6 9.24 -4.13 -5.63
C LEU A 6 10.40 -4.61 -6.52
N ASN A 7 10.98 -5.76 -6.18
CA ASN A 7 12.03 -6.40 -6.98
C ASN A 7 11.56 -6.65 -8.41
N LYS A 8 12.50 -6.65 -9.36
CA LYS A 8 12.20 -6.88 -10.79
C LYS A 8 11.86 -8.34 -11.08
N ASN A 9 12.57 -9.26 -10.43
CA ASN A 9 12.39 -10.68 -10.64
C ASN A 9 11.38 -11.20 -9.62
N SER A 10 10.48 -12.06 -10.08
CA SER A 10 9.69 -12.92 -9.23
C SER A 10 10.52 -14.09 -8.72
N GLU A 11 10.16 -14.57 -7.54
CA GLU A 11 10.75 -15.71 -6.86
C GLU A 11 9.61 -16.51 -6.22
N ILE A 12 9.81 -17.81 -6.03
CA ILE A 12 8.87 -18.63 -5.26
C ILE A 12 9.11 -18.34 -3.79
N HIS A 13 8.08 -17.95 -3.06
CA HIS A 13 8.18 -17.74 -1.62
C HIS A 13 8.03 -19.07 -0.89
N ASP A 14 9.09 -19.55 -0.23
CA ASP A 14 9.11 -20.87 0.42
C ASP A 14 7.91 -21.14 1.35
N PHE A 15 7.51 -20.16 2.15
CA PHE A 15 6.37 -20.30 3.07
C PHE A 15 5.01 -20.34 2.37
N TYR A 16 4.74 -19.42 1.44
CA TYR A 16 3.45 -19.34 0.74
C TYR A 16 3.35 -20.34 -0.42
N GLN A 17 4.48 -20.89 -0.88
CA GLN A 17 4.60 -21.77 -2.04
C GLN A 17 3.99 -21.16 -3.31
N GLU A 18 4.11 -19.84 -3.46
CA GLU A 18 3.56 -19.08 -4.56
C GLU A 18 4.63 -18.19 -5.20
N GLU A 19 4.48 -17.90 -6.49
CA GLU A 19 5.37 -16.99 -7.21
C GLU A 19 4.98 -15.53 -6.95
N GLY A 20 5.97 -14.71 -6.64
CA GLY A 20 5.76 -13.28 -6.52
C GLY A 20 7.04 -12.49 -6.34
N CYS A 21 6.92 -11.18 -6.16
CA CYS A 21 8.08 -10.33 -5.96
C CYS A 21 8.22 -9.93 -4.50
N PHE A 22 9.45 -10.01 -3.97
CA PHE A 22 9.78 -9.37 -2.71
C PHE A 22 9.83 -7.85 -2.86
N GLY A 23 9.28 -7.17 -1.87
CA GLY A 23 9.25 -5.72 -1.75
C GLY A 23 9.86 -5.24 -0.45
N TYR A 24 10.06 -3.93 -0.40
CA TYR A 24 10.63 -3.24 0.75
C TYR A 24 10.00 -1.88 0.91
N ILE A 25 9.54 -1.57 2.12
CA ILE A 25 9.10 -0.25 2.52
C ILE A 25 10.05 0.32 3.57
N ARG A 26 10.31 1.63 3.49
CA ARG A 26 11.06 2.39 4.47
C ARG A 26 10.33 3.68 4.80
N ILE A 27 10.13 3.90 6.09
CA ILE A 27 9.47 5.07 6.67
C ILE A 27 10.38 5.61 7.77
N ASN A 28 11.16 6.64 7.44
CA ASN A 28 12.27 7.13 8.27
C ASN A 28 13.27 6.00 8.59
N ASP A 29 13.37 5.62 9.86
CA ASP A 29 14.24 4.54 10.34
C ASP A 29 13.55 3.18 10.35
N PHE A 30 12.21 3.16 10.29
CA PHE A 30 11.46 1.93 10.16
C PHE A 30 11.62 1.36 8.76
N HIS A 31 11.72 0.03 8.70
CA HIS A 31 11.75 -0.68 7.45
C HIS A 31 11.18 -2.08 7.55
N GLU A 32 10.53 -2.52 6.48
CA GLU A 32 9.91 -3.84 6.42
C GLU A 32 10.07 -4.45 5.03
N LYS A 33 10.27 -5.77 4.99
CA LYS A 33 10.18 -6.56 3.77
C LYS A 33 8.78 -7.16 3.67
N PHE A 34 8.20 -7.11 2.49
CA PHE A 34 6.92 -7.75 2.20
C PHE A 34 7.03 -8.61 0.95
N PHE A 35 6.02 -9.43 0.71
CA PHE A 35 5.91 -10.24 -0.49
C PHE A 35 4.62 -9.89 -1.23
N SER A 36 4.71 -9.72 -2.54
CA SER A 36 3.56 -9.43 -3.41
C SER A 36 3.34 -10.59 -4.38
N PRO A 37 2.22 -11.32 -4.29
CA PRO A 37 1.90 -12.41 -5.21
C PRO A 37 1.67 -11.87 -6.63
N MET A 38 2.07 -12.64 -7.64
CA MET A 38 1.99 -12.26 -9.06
C MET A 38 0.91 -13.01 -9.85
N GLU A 39 0.07 -13.79 -9.18
CA GLU A 39 -1.00 -14.57 -9.83
C GLU A 39 -2.10 -13.68 -10.43
N PHE A 40 -2.50 -12.62 -9.71
CA PHE A 40 -3.59 -11.74 -10.14
C PHE A 40 -3.11 -10.38 -10.64
N TRP A 41 -2.23 -9.72 -9.89
CA TRP A 41 -1.58 -8.49 -10.32
C TRP A 41 -0.16 -8.76 -10.80
N SER A 42 0.17 -8.22 -11.95
CA SER A 42 1.56 -8.03 -12.37
C SER A 42 2.28 -7.01 -11.50
N ARG A 43 3.60 -7.06 -11.52
CA ARG A 43 4.48 -6.07 -10.86
C ARG A 43 4.15 -4.65 -11.32
N GLU A 44 3.89 -4.46 -12.61
CA GLU A 44 3.57 -3.18 -13.21
C GLU A 44 2.26 -2.62 -12.66
N GLU A 45 1.27 -3.46 -12.35
CA GLU A 45 0.02 -3.06 -11.72
C GLU A 45 0.22 -2.59 -10.28
N TYR A 46 1.03 -3.28 -9.49
CA TYR A 46 1.42 -2.81 -8.14
C TYR A 46 2.10 -1.44 -8.21
N LEU A 47 3.10 -1.27 -9.09
CA LEU A 47 3.80 0.00 -9.23
C LEU A 47 2.89 1.11 -9.72
N LYS A 48 1.98 0.81 -10.66
CA LYS A 48 0.97 1.75 -11.16
C LYS A 48 0.01 2.17 -10.06
N ASN A 49 -0.48 1.23 -9.23
CA ASN A 49 -1.30 1.53 -8.06
C ASN A 49 -0.56 2.51 -7.13
N TRP A 50 0.68 2.19 -6.73
CA TRP A 50 1.43 3.03 -5.81
C TRP A 50 1.67 4.42 -6.37
N TYR A 51 2.06 4.49 -7.65
CA TYR A 51 2.27 5.75 -8.34
C TYR A 51 0.98 6.60 -8.34
N GLN A 52 -0.15 6.03 -8.74
CA GLN A 52 -1.42 6.75 -8.82
C GLN A 52 -1.91 7.23 -7.45
N GLU A 53 -1.85 6.38 -6.43
CA GLU A 53 -2.30 6.69 -5.07
C GLU A 53 -1.42 7.76 -4.41
N LEU A 54 -0.10 7.69 -4.56
CA LEU A 54 0.80 8.73 -4.06
C LEU A 54 0.59 10.08 -4.76
N ASN A 55 0.27 10.09 -6.06
CA ASN A 55 -0.08 11.32 -6.76
C ASN A 55 -1.41 11.90 -6.28
N LYS A 56 -2.43 11.07 -6.05
CA LYS A 56 -3.68 11.54 -5.43
C LYS A 56 -3.40 12.21 -4.08
N LEU A 57 -2.56 11.59 -3.24
CA LEU A 57 -2.18 12.14 -1.93
C LEU A 57 -1.52 13.53 -2.06
N LEU A 58 -0.58 13.70 -3.00
CA LEU A 58 0.03 15.01 -3.28
C LEU A 58 -1.00 16.05 -3.76
N ASN A 59 -1.99 15.63 -4.55
CA ASN A 59 -3.06 16.47 -5.08
C ASN A 59 -4.19 16.77 -4.08
N GLY A 60 -4.02 16.44 -2.79
CA GLY A 60 -4.96 16.84 -1.74
C GLY A 60 -5.98 15.78 -1.36
N PHE A 61 -5.92 14.57 -1.92
CA PHE A 61 -6.76 13.48 -1.43
C PHE A 61 -6.38 13.11 0.01
N PRO A 62 -7.37 12.79 0.87
CA PRO A 62 -7.13 12.59 2.30
C PRO A 62 -6.45 11.26 2.61
N CYS A 63 -6.50 10.28 1.71
CA CYS A 63 -5.86 9.00 1.90
C CYS A 63 -5.36 8.38 0.59
N ALA A 64 -4.34 7.54 0.70
CA ALA A 64 -3.80 6.70 -0.38
C ALA A 64 -3.61 5.28 0.11
N LYS A 65 -3.88 4.28 -0.75
CA LYS A 65 -3.83 2.85 -0.41
C LYS A 65 -2.81 2.13 -1.30
N LEU A 66 -1.61 1.91 -0.78
CA LEU A 66 -0.53 1.24 -1.52
C LEU A 66 -0.66 -0.25 -1.31
N ILE A 67 -1.36 -0.92 -2.22
CA ILE A 67 -1.65 -2.35 -2.09
C ILE A 67 -0.36 -3.14 -2.23
N THR A 68 -0.06 -4.02 -1.29
CA THR A 68 1.15 -4.87 -1.28
C THR A 68 0.83 -6.33 -1.46
N ARG A 69 -0.41 -6.77 -1.21
CA ARG A 69 -0.89 -8.09 -1.61
C ARG A 69 -2.27 -8.01 -2.20
N MET A 70 -2.35 -8.44 -3.45
CA MET A 70 -3.58 -8.59 -4.21
C MET A 70 -3.68 -10.01 -4.76
N TYR A 71 -4.78 -10.67 -4.44
CA TYR A 71 -5.23 -11.90 -5.08
C TYR A 71 -6.52 -11.62 -5.83
N ASN A 72 -7.02 -12.58 -6.59
CA ASN A 72 -8.33 -12.46 -7.22
C ASN A 72 -9.40 -12.22 -6.13
N PRO A 73 -10.09 -11.05 -6.13
CA PRO A 73 -11.07 -10.72 -5.10
C PRO A 73 -12.30 -11.64 -5.07
N GLU A 74 -12.55 -12.43 -6.11
CA GLU A 74 -13.63 -13.43 -6.12
C GLU A 74 -13.37 -14.57 -5.11
N TYR A 75 -12.10 -14.90 -4.88
CA TYR A 75 -11.67 -16.06 -4.07
C TYR A 75 -10.81 -15.69 -2.86
N SER A 76 -10.32 -14.45 -2.79
CA SER A 76 -9.52 -13.98 -1.65
C SER A 76 -10.36 -13.63 -0.44
N ASN A 77 -9.76 -13.74 0.75
CA ASN A 77 -10.35 -13.30 2.00
C ASN A 77 -10.02 -11.84 2.31
N PHE A 78 -8.87 -11.34 1.86
CA PHE A 78 -8.40 -10.00 2.21
C PHE A 78 -7.47 -9.39 1.15
N ILE A 79 -7.28 -8.08 1.27
CA ILE A 79 -6.24 -7.29 0.58
C ILE A 79 -5.37 -6.66 1.66
N GLN A 80 -4.05 -6.66 1.46
CA GLN A 80 -3.12 -5.94 2.33
C GLN A 80 -2.58 -4.69 1.63
N ALA A 81 -2.53 -3.57 2.37
CA ALA A 81 -1.97 -2.33 1.87
C ALA A 81 -1.30 -1.50 2.98
N TRP A 82 -0.37 -0.66 2.56
CA TRP A 82 0.08 0.47 3.37
C TRP A 82 -0.83 1.67 3.11
N VAL A 83 -1.53 2.13 4.14
CA VAL A 83 -2.47 3.25 4.03
C VAL A 83 -1.83 4.52 4.56
N LEU A 84 -1.85 5.56 3.74
CA LEU A 84 -1.27 6.87 4.03
C LEU A 84 -2.41 7.87 4.21
N TYR A 85 -2.51 8.48 5.39
CA TYR A 85 -3.51 9.48 5.75
C TYR A 85 -2.87 10.86 5.77
N ARG A 86 -3.44 11.79 5.01
CA ARG A 86 -2.98 13.18 4.97
C ARG A 86 -3.75 14.05 5.95
N ILE A 87 -3.01 14.72 6.83
CA ILE A 87 -3.51 15.78 7.70
C ILE A 87 -2.55 16.96 7.54
N ASP A 88 -3.01 18.01 6.87
CA ASP A 88 -2.19 19.14 6.44
C ASP A 88 -0.95 18.69 5.63
N ASP A 89 0.24 18.96 6.16
CA ASP A 89 1.53 18.58 5.59
C ASP A 89 2.10 17.28 6.17
N LYS A 90 1.38 16.63 7.08
CA LYS A 90 1.77 15.37 7.70
C LYS A 90 1.08 14.20 7.04
N ILE A 91 1.82 13.11 6.88
CA ILE A 91 1.32 11.81 6.44
C ILE A 91 1.52 10.80 7.57
N PHE A 92 0.41 10.19 7.97
CA PHE A 92 0.38 9.09 8.93
C PHE A 92 0.21 7.78 8.17
N ILE A 93 1.00 6.78 8.51
CA ILE A 93 1.14 5.56 7.73
C ILE A 93 0.95 4.37 8.65
N HIS A 94 0.09 3.43 8.28
CA HIS A 94 0.02 2.11 8.90
C HIS A 94 -0.29 1.04 7.86
N GLU A 95 0.07 -0.21 8.18
CA GLU A 95 -0.35 -1.36 7.40
C GLU A 95 -1.79 -1.72 7.78
N GLN A 96 -2.63 -1.97 6.78
CA GLN A 96 -4.03 -2.31 6.96
C GLN A 96 -4.41 -3.53 6.13
N ILE A 97 -5.16 -4.43 6.77
CA ILE A 97 -5.82 -5.56 6.13
C ILE A 97 -7.27 -5.15 5.85
N PHE A 98 -7.71 -5.31 4.61
CA PHE A 98 -9.10 -5.13 4.19
C PHE A 98 -9.73 -6.50 4.02
N PHE A 99 -10.58 -6.92 4.96
CA PHE A 99 -11.34 -8.16 4.84
C PHE A 99 -12.46 -7.98 3.81
N LEU A 100 -12.55 -8.89 2.83
CA LEU A 100 -13.45 -8.77 1.68
C LEU A 100 -14.88 -9.25 1.96
N ASP A 101 -15.09 -10.00 3.03
CA ASP A 101 -16.41 -10.40 3.52
C ASP A 101 -17.22 -9.25 4.12
N GLU A 102 -16.56 -8.15 4.50
CA GLU A 102 -17.19 -6.89 4.93
C GLU A 102 -17.73 -6.04 3.77
N TRP A 103 -17.58 -6.49 2.51
CA TRP A 103 -17.93 -5.74 1.31
C TRP A 103 -19.08 -6.37 0.52
N THR A 104 -19.78 -5.54 -0.26
CA THR A 104 -20.81 -6.02 -1.18
C THR A 104 -20.17 -6.89 -2.26
N LYS A 105 -20.82 -8.00 -2.63
CA LYS A 105 -20.34 -8.89 -3.71
C LYS A 105 -21.03 -8.57 -5.04
N PRO A 106 -20.31 -8.59 -6.18
CA PRO A 106 -18.87 -8.83 -6.30
C PRO A 106 -18.03 -7.64 -5.78
N PHE A 107 -16.88 -7.91 -5.18
CA PHE A 107 -15.97 -6.85 -4.75
C PHE A 107 -15.44 -6.10 -5.96
N LEU A 108 -15.58 -4.78 -5.96
CA LEU A 108 -15.02 -3.90 -6.97
C LEU A 108 -13.87 -3.11 -6.38
N LEU A 109 -12.71 -3.19 -7.02
CA LEU A 109 -11.50 -2.51 -6.56
C LEU A 109 -11.68 -0.98 -6.50
N GLU A 110 -12.53 -0.43 -7.36
CA GLU A 110 -12.93 0.98 -7.38
C GLU A 110 -13.64 1.39 -6.07
N GLU A 111 -14.38 0.49 -5.44
CA GLU A 111 -14.99 0.73 -4.13
C GLU A 111 -13.92 0.89 -3.05
N LEU A 112 -12.87 0.06 -3.07
CA LEU A 112 -11.72 0.22 -2.17
C LEU A 112 -11.04 1.57 -2.36
N TYR A 113 -10.83 1.99 -3.60
CA TYR A 113 -10.20 3.28 -3.88
C TYR A 113 -11.08 4.47 -3.48
N SER A 114 -12.39 4.38 -3.68
CA SER A 114 -13.34 5.45 -3.36
C SER A 114 -13.73 5.51 -1.87
N LYS A 115 -13.58 4.41 -1.11
CA LYS A 115 -13.84 4.39 0.33
C LYS A 115 -12.94 5.39 1.03
N LYS A 116 -13.57 6.40 1.63
CA LYS A 116 -12.90 7.33 2.54
C LYS A 116 -12.61 6.59 3.83
N LEU A 117 -11.32 6.47 4.15
CA LEU A 117 -10.88 5.92 5.43
C LEU A 117 -10.60 7.08 6.37
N ASN A 118 -11.15 7.02 7.58
CA ASN A 118 -10.76 7.92 8.65
C ASN A 118 -9.51 7.35 9.32
N ARG A 119 -8.59 8.23 9.74
CA ARG A 119 -7.43 7.81 10.51
C ARG A 119 -7.89 7.38 11.90
N GLU A 120 -7.64 6.12 12.22
CA GLU A 120 -7.81 5.55 13.55
C GLU A 120 -6.43 5.29 14.16
N THR A 121 -6.30 5.53 15.46
CA THR A 121 -5.03 5.33 16.19
C THR A 121 -5.08 4.14 17.14
N HIS A 122 -6.27 3.57 17.34
CA HIS A 122 -6.52 2.41 18.17
C HIS A 122 -7.49 1.49 17.44
N SER A 123 -7.31 0.18 17.62
CA SER A 123 -8.23 -0.85 17.12
C SER A 123 -9.54 -0.86 17.90
N GLU A 124 -10.50 -1.66 17.45
CA GLU A 124 -11.78 -1.90 18.14
C GLU A 124 -11.60 -2.43 19.58
N ASN A 125 -10.48 -3.12 19.83
CA ASN A 125 -10.12 -3.63 21.15
C ASN A 125 -9.38 -2.59 22.03
N GLY A 126 -9.19 -1.37 21.54
CA GLY A 126 -8.47 -0.31 22.23
C GLY A 126 -6.94 -0.41 22.17
N GLU A 127 -6.40 -1.37 21.41
CA GLU A 127 -4.94 -1.51 21.22
C GLU A 127 -4.42 -0.45 20.26
N LYS A 128 -3.26 0.13 20.55
CA LYS A 128 -2.64 1.15 19.69
C LYS A 128 -2.22 0.55 18.35
N ILE A 129 -2.60 1.21 17.26
CA ILE A 129 -2.19 0.86 15.90
C ILE A 129 -0.71 1.25 15.69
N SER A 130 0.07 0.35 15.09
CA SER A 130 1.43 0.64 14.63
C SER A 130 1.38 1.69 13.51
N GLU A 131 1.88 2.88 13.80
CA GLU A 131 1.78 4.03 12.90
C GLU A 131 3.08 4.81 12.85
N TRP A 132 3.41 5.31 11.66
CA TRP A 132 4.57 6.14 11.39
C TRP A 132 4.17 7.49 10.79
N GLU A 133 4.93 8.53 11.12
CA GLU A 133 4.70 9.90 10.63
C GLU A 133 5.85 10.33 9.69
N ILE A 134 5.50 10.93 8.56
CA ILE A 134 6.41 11.65 7.67
C ILE A 134 5.80 12.97 7.22
N ASN A 135 6.60 13.81 6.57
CA ASN A 135 6.09 15.00 5.90
C ASN A 135 5.70 14.70 4.44
N ILE A 136 4.69 15.37 3.90
CA ILE A 136 4.26 15.25 2.49
C ILE A 136 5.40 15.48 1.49
N LEU A 137 6.39 16.31 1.84
CA LEU A 137 7.58 16.55 1.03
C LEU A 137 8.43 15.28 0.86
N ASP A 138 8.38 14.32 1.77
CA ASP A 138 9.05 13.03 1.59
C ASP A 138 8.41 12.19 0.48
N ILE A 139 7.08 12.25 0.34
CA ILE A 139 6.36 11.62 -0.78
C ILE A 139 6.75 12.28 -2.11
N LYS A 140 6.79 13.62 -2.13
CA LYS A 140 7.20 14.38 -3.31
C LYS A 140 8.63 14.00 -3.76
N LYS A 141 9.58 14.02 -2.84
CA LYS A 141 10.99 13.64 -3.09
C LYS A 141 11.10 12.20 -3.60
N TYR A 142 10.29 11.28 -3.06
CA TYR A 142 10.28 9.89 -3.49
C TYR A 142 9.78 9.74 -4.94
N LEU A 143 8.65 10.37 -5.30
CA LEU A 143 8.13 10.32 -6.66
C LEU A 143 9.08 10.95 -7.68
N GLU A 144 9.73 12.07 -7.34
CA GLU A 144 10.77 12.69 -8.18
C GLU A 144 11.97 11.75 -8.45
N GLN A 145 12.28 10.84 -7.52
CA GLN A 145 13.35 9.84 -7.70
C GLN A 145 12.90 8.64 -8.52
N MET A 146 11.65 8.18 -8.37
CA MET A 146 11.09 7.11 -9.20
C MET A 146 11.20 7.48 -10.68
N TYR A 147 10.76 8.69 -11.04
CA TYR A 147 10.78 9.21 -12.41
C TYR A 147 12.16 9.30 -13.06
N LYS A 148 13.21 9.48 -12.26
CA LYS A 148 14.60 9.54 -12.76
C LYS A 148 15.19 8.15 -13.01
N THR A 149 14.59 7.10 -12.45
CA THR A 149 15.11 5.73 -12.56
C THR A 149 14.52 4.99 -13.78
N ASP A 150 13.42 5.50 -14.35
CA ASP A 150 12.75 4.95 -15.53
C ASP A 150 13.11 5.68 -16.85
N LYS A 151 14.10 6.60 -16.81
CA LYS A 151 14.75 7.21 -17.98
C LYS A 151 16.17 6.69 -18.13
#